data_AF-A0A271IV09-F1
#
_entry.id   AF-A0A271IV09-F1
#
_cell.length_a   1.000
_cell.length_b   1.000
_cell.length_c   1.000
_cell.angle_alpha   90.00
_cell.angle_beta   90.00
_cell.angle_gamma   90.00
#
_symmetry.space_group_name_H-M   'P 1'
#
loop_
_entity.id
_entity.type
_entity.pdbx_description
1 polymer ?
#
loop_
_entity_poly.entity_id
_entity_poly.type
_entity_poly.pdbx_seq_one_letter_code
_entity_poly.pdbx_strand_id
1 'polypeptide(L)'
;MTRQHLLAAWGLTTTVGWLATAALGAADRGLFGLEVHATIVALWAGLMAVPIALSAVLARGPGASAHGWVWVGLVLAGLAQNAYVVLAGGTHPGTGGGHGEGAAVGTAAGEGDGLLASLDQDASFYHLWFALGAAGFAASALAVEGRGRKALYGVAAALNGLMVVVLVLAPSTQAAAFPIAAIIQGLPVLADLPLRDRAHRAVAPSYPVPLPS
;
A
#
# COMPACT_ATOMS: atom_id res chain seq x y z
N MET A 1 3.37 -24.53 -3.04
CA MET A 1 2.91 -23.13 -3.04
C MET A 1 3.22 -22.51 -4.41
N THR A 2 2.29 -21.78 -5.03
CA THR A 2 2.44 -21.29 -6.42
C THR A 2 2.54 -19.77 -6.48
N ARG A 3 3.04 -19.22 -7.60
CA ARG A 3 3.08 -17.76 -7.83
C ARG A 3 1.68 -17.11 -7.79
N GLN A 4 0.62 -17.85 -8.08
CA GLN A 4 -0.76 -17.36 -7.97
C GLN A 4 -1.17 -17.12 -6.52
N HIS A 5 -0.79 -18.03 -5.61
CA HIS A 5 -1.03 -17.85 -4.16
C HIS A 5 -0.29 -16.61 -3.63
N LEU A 6 0.92 -16.35 -4.13
CA LEU A 6 1.67 -15.15 -3.75
C LEU A 6 0.96 -13.86 -4.18
N LEU A 7 0.47 -13.80 -5.43
CA LEU A 7 -0.27 -12.62 -5.92
C LEU A 7 -1.58 -12.43 -5.18
N ALA A 8 -2.32 -13.51 -4.91
CA ALA A 8 -3.53 -13.46 -4.12
C ALA A 8 -3.23 -12.91 -2.71
N ALA A 9 -2.13 -13.35 -2.08
CA ALA A 9 -1.71 -12.82 -0.78
C ALA A 9 -1.38 -11.33 -0.85
N TRP A 10 -0.62 -10.88 -1.86
CA TRP A 10 -0.32 -9.45 -2.06
C TRP A 10 -1.58 -8.61 -2.27
N GLY A 11 -2.48 -9.03 -3.17
CA GLY A 11 -3.73 -8.31 -3.46
C GLY A 11 -4.65 -8.25 -2.24
N LEU A 12 -4.82 -9.38 -1.54
CA LEU A 12 -5.67 -9.47 -0.35
C LEU A 12 -5.15 -8.61 0.79
N THR A 13 -3.87 -8.74 1.15
CA THR A 13 -3.27 -8.00 2.26
C THR A 13 -3.26 -6.49 2.00
N THR A 14 -3.00 -6.06 0.77
CA THR A 14 -3.09 -4.64 0.37
C THR A 14 -4.52 -4.12 0.47
N THR A 15 -5.50 -4.89 -0.03
CA THR A 15 -6.93 -4.50 0.03
C THR A 15 -7.40 -4.38 1.49
N VAL A 16 -7.11 -5.40 2.30
CA VAL A 16 -7.47 -5.43 3.72
C VAL A 16 -6.77 -4.32 4.49
N GLY A 17 -5.48 -4.08 4.22
CA GLY A 17 -4.71 -3.01 4.84
C GLY A 17 -5.33 -1.64 4.60
N TRP A 18 -5.70 -1.35 3.35
CA TRP A 18 -6.36 -0.08 3.02
C TRP A 18 -7.73 0.09 3.68
N LEU A 19 -8.57 -0.94 3.64
CA LEU A 19 -9.90 -0.88 4.28
C LEU A 19 -9.81 -0.73 5.80
N ALA A 20 -8.89 -1.46 6.43
CA ALA A 20 -8.68 -1.37 7.87
C ALA A 20 -8.06 -0.02 8.27
N THR A 21 -7.18 0.55 7.45
CA THR A 21 -6.66 1.93 7.64
C THR A 21 -7.80 2.94 7.61
N ALA A 22 -8.70 2.84 6.63
CA ALA A 22 -9.88 3.70 6.55
C ALA A 22 -10.78 3.56 7.78
N ALA A 23 -11.02 2.32 8.24
CA ALA A 23 -11.86 2.05 9.41
C ALA A 23 -11.23 2.59 10.71
N LEU A 24 -9.93 2.40 10.90
CA LEU A 24 -9.20 2.90 12.08
C LEU A 24 -9.16 4.43 12.12
N GLY A 25 -8.91 5.06 10.96
CA GLY A 25 -8.94 6.52 10.83
C GLY A 25 -10.33 7.11 11.11
N ALA A 26 -11.38 6.50 10.55
CA ALA A 26 -12.75 6.95 10.78
C ALA A 26 -13.22 6.76 12.23
N ALA A 27 -12.69 5.75 12.92
CA ALA A 27 -13.02 5.48 14.32
C ALA A 27 -12.21 6.34 15.31
N ASP A 28 -11.14 7.01 14.85
CA ASP A 28 -10.15 7.72 15.68
C ASP A 28 -9.70 6.88 16.89
N ARG A 29 -9.47 5.58 16.65
CA ARG A 29 -9.14 4.61 17.70
C ARG A 29 -7.88 3.85 17.36
N GLY A 30 -6.86 4.07 18.18
CA GLY A 30 -5.72 3.18 18.23
C GLY A 30 -6.06 1.86 18.92
N LEU A 31 -5.27 0.83 18.64
CA LEU A 31 -5.39 -0.49 19.25
C LEU A 31 -4.22 -0.73 20.20
N PHE A 32 -4.43 -1.55 21.23
CA PHE A 32 -3.38 -1.96 22.17
C PHE A 32 -2.67 -0.79 22.89
N GLY A 33 -3.38 0.32 23.10
CA GLY A 33 -2.81 1.53 23.73
C GLY A 33 -1.85 2.32 22.84
N LEU A 34 -1.74 1.97 21.56
CA LEU A 34 -1.00 2.73 20.57
C LEU A 34 -1.84 3.89 20.04
N GLU A 35 -1.20 4.93 19.50
CA GLU A 35 -1.88 5.94 18.70
C GLU A 35 -2.41 5.34 17.38
N VAL A 36 -3.38 6.02 16.75
CA VAL A 36 -4.00 5.57 15.49
C VAL A 36 -2.94 5.32 14.41
N HIS A 37 -2.00 6.25 14.25
CA HIS A 37 -0.95 6.13 13.24
C HIS A 37 -0.01 4.94 13.52
N ALA A 38 0.44 4.77 14.76
CA ALA A 38 1.26 3.62 15.16
C ALA A 38 0.51 2.29 14.97
N THR A 39 -0.80 2.28 15.22
CA THR A 39 -1.67 1.12 14.98
C THR A 39 -1.73 0.76 13.49
N ILE A 40 -1.89 1.77 12.61
CA ILE A 40 -1.90 1.57 11.16
C ILE A 40 -0.56 1.00 10.69
N VAL A 41 0.57 1.56 11.15
CA VAL A 41 1.90 1.05 10.78
C VAL A 41 2.10 -0.39 11.24
N ALA A 42 1.73 -0.71 12.48
CA ALA A 42 1.83 -2.07 13.02
C ALA A 42 0.94 -3.07 12.24
N LEU A 43 -0.27 -2.64 11.89
CA LEU A 43 -1.18 -3.43 11.06
C LEU A 43 -0.58 -3.73 9.69
N TRP A 44 -0.08 -2.71 8.98
CA TRP A 44 0.56 -2.91 7.68
C TRP A 44 1.79 -3.81 7.76
N ALA A 45 2.62 -3.65 8.79
CA ALA A 45 3.77 -4.52 9.01
C ALA A 45 3.32 -5.99 9.19
N GLY A 46 2.28 -6.24 10.00
CA GLY A 46 1.73 -7.57 10.21
C GLY A 46 1.13 -8.17 8.94
N LEU A 47 0.33 -7.39 8.19
CA LEU A 47 -0.28 -7.84 6.94
C LEU A 47 0.77 -8.15 5.87
N MET A 48 1.84 -7.34 5.77
CA MET A 48 2.88 -7.50 4.76
C MET A 48 3.89 -8.59 5.09
N ALA A 49 4.00 -9.02 6.35
CA ALA A 49 4.90 -10.10 6.75
C ALA A 49 4.63 -11.39 5.95
N VAL A 50 3.36 -11.73 5.73
CA VAL A 50 2.95 -12.93 4.98
C VAL A 50 3.45 -12.88 3.53
N PRO A 51 3.01 -11.93 2.67
CA PRO A 51 3.43 -11.91 1.27
C PRO A 51 4.94 -11.70 1.10
N ILE A 52 5.62 -11.00 2.02
CA ILE A 52 7.09 -10.88 2.02
C ILE A 52 7.75 -12.24 2.29
N ALA A 53 7.34 -12.95 3.33
CA ALA A 53 7.89 -14.28 3.64
C ALA A 53 7.67 -15.26 2.48
N LEU A 54 6.49 -15.22 1.86
CA LEU A 54 6.15 -16.03 0.69
C LEU A 54 7.02 -15.67 -0.53
N SER A 55 7.29 -14.38 -0.74
CA SER A 55 8.19 -13.90 -1.80
C SER A 55 9.61 -14.43 -1.57
N ALA A 56 10.11 -14.39 -0.33
CA ALA A 56 11.45 -14.88 0.03
C ALA A 56 11.58 -16.40 -0.16
N VAL A 57 10.55 -17.18 0.18
CA VAL A 57 10.54 -18.64 -0.06
C VAL A 57 10.59 -18.94 -1.56
N LEU A 58 9.78 -18.26 -2.37
CA LEU A 58 9.74 -18.47 -3.82
C LEU A 58 11.00 -17.99 -4.53
N ALA A 59 11.67 -16.96 -4.00
CA ALA A 59 12.93 -16.45 -4.52
C ALA A 59 14.12 -17.41 -4.37
N ARG A 60 14.02 -18.43 -3.51
CA ARG A 60 15.05 -19.47 -3.35
C ARG A 60 14.89 -20.63 -4.33
N GLY A 61 13.81 -20.66 -5.11
CA GLY A 61 13.52 -21.74 -6.06
C GLY A 61 14.04 -21.48 -7.47
N PRO A 62 14.13 -22.52 -8.31
CA PRO A 62 14.40 -22.37 -9.73
C PRO A 62 13.29 -21.50 -10.38
N GLY A 63 13.71 -20.44 -11.07
CA GLY A 63 12.80 -19.43 -11.63
C GLY A 63 12.52 -18.24 -10.70
N ALA A 64 13.42 -17.90 -9.78
CA ALA A 64 13.33 -16.64 -9.04
C ALA A 64 13.26 -15.44 -10.01
N SER A 65 12.24 -14.58 -9.85
CA SER A 65 12.12 -13.35 -10.64
C SER A 65 12.52 -12.15 -9.79
N ALA A 66 13.44 -11.32 -10.29
CA ALA A 66 13.86 -10.06 -9.65
C ALA A 66 12.67 -9.15 -9.32
N HIS A 67 11.59 -9.22 -10.11
CA HIS A 67 10.38 -8.43 -9.92
C HIS A 67 9.71 -8.59 -8.54
N GLY A 68 9.75 -9.79 -7.95
CA GLY A 68 9.20 -10.02 -6.60
C GLY A 68 9.97 -9.26 -5.53
N TRP A 69 11.30 -9.17 -5.68
CA TRP A 69 12.17 -8.43 -4.76
C TRP A 69 12.02 -6.93 -4.87
N VAL A 70 11.68 -6.40 -6.06
CA VAL A 70 11.36 -4.98 -6.22
C VAL A 70 10.15 -4.61 -5.35
N TRP A 71 9.08 -5.40 -5.38
CA TRP A 71 7.90 -5.17 -4.56
C TRP A 71 8.20 -5.26 -3.05
N VAL A 72 8.96 -6.28 -2.65
CA VAL A 72 9.42 -6.41 -1.24
C VAL A 72 10.22 -5.18 -0.84
N GLY A 73 11.18 -4.73 -1.66
CA GLY A 73 12.00 -3.55 -1.37
C GLY A 73 11.18 -2.26 -1.24
N LEU A 74 10.23 -2.03 -2.16
CA LEU A 74 9.36 -0.84 -2.11
C LEU A 74 8.49 -0.82 -0.84
N VAL A 75 7.93 -1.97 -0.47
CA VAL A 75 7.07 -2.09 0.72
C VAL A 75 7.87 -1.95 2.00
N LEU A 76 9.05 -2.55 2.08
CA LEU A 76 9.95 -2.39 3.22
C LEU A 76 10.43 -0.95 3.37
N ALA A 77 10.75 -0.25 2.27
CA ALA A 77 11.13 1.15 2.30
C ALA A 77 9.95 2.04 2.80
N GLY A 78 8.74 1.79 2.29
CA GLY A 78 7.53 2.47 2.77
C GLY A 78 7.29 2.23 4.26
N LEU A 79 7.37 0.98 4.73
CA LEU A 79 7.22 0.63 6.15
C LEU A 79 8.31 1.28 7.01
N ALA A 80 9.56 1.28 6.57
CA ALA A 80 10.67 1.88 7.32
C ALA A 80 10.52 3.39 7.46
N GLN A 81 10.11 4.09 6.38
CA GLN A 81 9.82 5.51 6.43
C GLN A 81 8.70 5.82 7.44
N ASN A 82 7.63 5.03 7.44
CA ASN A 82 6.51 5.20 8.36
C ASN A 82 6.88 4.88 9.81
N ALA A 83 7.65 3.82 10.03
CA ALA A 83 8.18 3.50 11.35
C ALA A 83 9.12 4.59 11.87
N TYR A 84 9.94 5.19 10.99
CA TYR A 84 10.76 6.34 11.35
C TYR A 84 9.91 7.53 11.83
N VAL A 85 8.82 7.85 11.14
CA VAL A 85 7.90 8.93 11.57
C VAL A 85 7.31 8.65 12.95
N VAL A 86 6.91 7.41 13.22
CA VAL A 86 6.40 6.98 14.55
C VAL A 86 7.50 7.10 15.63
N LEU A 87 8.71 6.59 15.34
CA LEU A 87 9.80 6.48 16.32
C LEU A 87 10.56 7.80 16.56
N ALA A 88 10.65 8.66 15.55
CA ALA A 88 11.16 10.02 15.68
C ALA A 88 10.22 10.90 16.52
N GLY A 89 9.12 10.30 17.03
CA GLY A 89 8.17 10.90 17.93
C GLY A 89 7.48 12.05 17.24
N GLY A 90 6.95 11.82 16.01
CA GLY A 90 6.16 12.78 15.25
C GLY A 90 5.35 13.64 16.20
N THR A 91 5.91 14.81 16.53
CA THR A 91 5.56 15.49 17.76
C THR A 91 4.19 16.06 17.52
N HIS A 92 3.16 15.46 18.11
CA HIS A 92 1.90 16.13 18.36
C HIS A 92 2.21 17.31 19.31
N PRO A 93 2.28 18.56 18.84
CA PRO A 93 2.34 19.69 19.75
C PRO A 93 0.88 19.95 20.14
N GLY A 94 0.33 19.17 21.08
CA GLY A 94 -1.11 19.24 21.34
C GLY A 94 -1.66 18.58 22.59
N THR A 95 -0.90 17.77 23.32
CA THR A 95 -1.38 17.20 24.59
C THR A 95 -0.48 17.62 25.74
N GLY A 96 -0.36 18.94 25.92
CA GLY A 96 0.06 19.50 27.20
C GLY A 96 -0.99 19.18 28.25
N GLY A 97 -0.72 18.14 29.06
CA GLY A 97 -1.43 17.88 30.30
C GLY A 97 -1.35 19.11 31.19
N GLY A 98 -2.47 19.81 31.34
CA GLY A 98 -2.57 20.97 32.21
C GLY A 98 -2.48 20.54 33.67
N HIS A 99 -1.33 20.76 34.30
CA HIS A 99 -1.20 21.00 35.73
C HIS A 99 0.06 21.85 35.99
N GLY A 100 -0.13 23.13 36.34
CA GLY A 100 0.95 24.01 36.79
C GLY A 100 0.61 25.49 36.61
N GLU A 101 0.20 26.14 37.70
CA GLU A 101 -0.01 27.58 37.83
C GLU A 101 1.23 28.42 37.46
N GLY A 102 1.02 29.62 36.92
CA GLY A 102 2.07 30.65 36.87
C GLY A 102 1.93 31.65 35.72
N ALA A 103 1.58 32.89 36.04
CA ALA A 103 1.41 34.00 35.11
C ALA A 103 2.67 34.36 34.29
N ALA A 104 2.50 34.67 32.98
CA ALA A 104 2.97 35.91 32.33
C ALA A 104 2.83 35.85 30.79
N VAL A 105 2.16 36.86 30.24
CA VAL A 105 2.38 37.58 28.96
C VAL A 105 3.06 36.83 27.81
N GLY A 106 2.32 36.59 26.71
CA GLY A 106 2.91 36.25 25.42
C GLY A 106 1.88 35.90 24.34
N THR A 107 1.55 36.89 23.50
CA THR A 107 1.13 36.80 22.09
C THR A 107 0.40 35.54 21.61
N ALA A 108 -0.88 35.72 21.28
CA ALA A 108 -1.66 34.84 20.42
C ALA A 108 -1.01 34.69 19.04
N ALA A 109 -0.26 33.61 18.84
CA ALA A 109 0.15 33.08 17.55
C ALA A 109 0.26 31.55 17.73
N GLY A 110 -0.43 30.76 16.88
CA GLY A 110 -0.06 29.35 16.72
C GLY A 110 -1.18 28.29 16.74
N GLU A 111 -2.46 28.63 16.61
CA GLU A 111 -3.49 27.58 16.45
C GLU A 111 -3.64 27.08 15.00
N GLY A 112 -3.13 27.86 14.02
CA GLY A 112 -3.15 27.51 12.60
C GLY A 112 -1.95 26.68 12.10
N ASP A 113 -0.79 26.77 12.77
CA ASP A 113 0.44 26.11 12.32
C ASP A 113 0.47 24.61 12.62
N GLY A 114 -0.19 24.18 13.71
CA GLY A 114 -0.26 22.76 14.08
C GLY A 114 -1.12 21.92 13.13
N LEU A 115 -2.22 22.50 12.62
CA LEU A 115 -3.12 21.83 11.66
C LEU A 115 -2.46 21.72 10.28
N LEU A 116 -1.74 22.75 9.85
CA LEU A 116 -1.00 22.71 8.58
C LEU A 116 0.16 21.72 8.65
N ALA A 117 0.89 21.65 9.78
CA ALA A 117 1.94 20.66 9.98
C ALA A 117 1.40 19.21 10.03
N SER A 118 0.24 18.98 10.66
CA SER A 118 -0.40 17.64 10.66
C SER A 118 -0.91 17.27 9.27
N LEU A 119 -1.51 18.22 8.54
CA LEU A 119 -1.97 18.01 7.16
C LEU A 119 -0.81 17.80 6.17
N ASP A 120 0.35 18.40 6.39
CA ASP A 120 1.55 18.26 5.54
C ASP A 120 2.25 16.90 5.78
N GLN A 121 2.29 16.45 7.05
CA GLN A 121 2.76 15.10 7.40
C GLN A 121 1.81 14.01 6.88
N ASP A 122 0.50 14.19 7.05
CA ASP A 122 -0.52 13.28 6.53
C ASP A 122 -0.50 13.27 4.99
N ALA A 123 -0.38 14.42 4.34
CA ALA A 123 -0.24 14.51 2.90
C ALA A 123 0.96 13.67 2.43
N SER A 124 2.13 13.81 3.04
CA SER A 124 3.33 13.06 2.63
C SER A 124 3.11 11.53 2.63
N PHE A 125 2.32 11.01 3.59
CA PHE A 125 1.94 9.61 3.68
C PHE A 125 1.15 9.15 2.44
N TYR A 126 0.06 9.85 2.10
CA TYR A 126 -0.79 9.45 0.98
C TYR A 126 -0.04 9.51 -0.34
N HIS A 127 0.68 10.61 -0.60
CA HIS A 127 1.39 10.81 -1.86
C HIS A 127 2.45 9.72 -2.07
N LEU A 128 3.17 9.34 -1.01
CA LEU A 128 4.17 8.28 -1.08
C LEU A 128 3.55 6.95 -1.49
N TRP A 129 2.44 6.54 -0.88
CA TRP A 129 1.83 5.24 -1.17
C TRP A 129 1.23 5.15 -2.57
N PHE A 130 0.62 6.23 -3.09
CA PHE A 130 0.19 6.26 -4.48
C PHE A 130 1.38 6.34 -5.45
N ALA A 131 2.44 7.07 -5.13
CA ALA A 131 3.64 7.11 -5.95
C ALA A 131 4.33 5.73 -6.03
N LEU A 132 4.45 5.03 -4.90
CA LEU A 132 4.96 3.66 -4.83
C LEU A 132 4.08 2.70 -5.63
N GLY A 133 2.75 2.82 -5.49
CA GLY A 133 1.79 2.06 -6.29
C GLY A 133 1.99 2.30 -7.79
N ALA A 134 2.11 3.56 -8.21
CA ALA A 134 2.33 3.94 -9.61
C ALA A 134 3.62 3.32 -10.17
N ALA A 135 4.73 3.47 -9.45
CA ALA A 135 6.02 2.91 -9.85
C ALA A 135 6.00 1.37 -9.89
N GLY A 136 5.44 0.72 -8.87
CA GLY A 136 5.33 -0.73 -8.79
C GLY A 136 4.47 -1.32 -9.92
N PHE A 137 3.34 -0.68 -10.24
CA PHE A 137 2.50 -1.12 -11.35
C PHE A 137 3.10 -0.81 -12.73
N ALA A 138 3.80 0.31 -12.90
CA ALA A 138 4.51 0.59 -14.14
C ALA A 138 5.60 -0.47 -14.39
N ALA A 139 6.38 -0.80 -13.37
CA ALA A 139 7.37 -1.87 -13.44
C ALA A 139 6.72 -3.23 -13.76
N SER A 140 5.56 -3.52 -13.15
CA SER A 140 4.78 -4.73 -13.43
C SER A 140 4.33 -4.78 -14.90
N ALA A 141 3.81 -3.68 -15.44
CA ALA A 141 3.36 -3.58 -16.82
C ALA A 141 4.50 -3.81 -17.82
N LEU A 142 5.72 -3.36 -17.51
CA LEU A 142 6.91 -3.59 -18.32
C LEU A 142 7.40 -5.04 -18.25
N ALA A 143 7.30 -5.67 -17.08
CA ALA A 143 7.82 -7.02 -16.83
C ALA A 143 6.91 -8.16 -17.32
N VAL A 144 5.62 -7.92 -17.53
CA VAL A 144 4.67 -8.98 -17.88
C VAL A 144 4.43 -9.12 -19.38
N GLU A 145 4.17 -10.35 -19.81
CA GLU A 145 3.75 -10.67 -21.17
C GLU A 145 2.22 -10.68 -21.30
N GLY A 146 1.74 -10.40 -22.52
CA GLY A 146 0.32 -10.38 -22.88
C GLY A 146 -0.33 -9.01 -22.77
N ARG A 147 -1.01 -8.57 -23.84
CA ARG A 147 -1.63 -7.24 -23.96
C ARG A 147 -2.60 -6.94 -22.81
N GLY A 148 -3.42 -7.91 -22.39
CA GLY A 148 -4.39 -7.73 -21.31
C GLY A 148 -3.74 -7.41 -19.96
N ARG A 149 -2.65 -8.10 -19.62
CA ARG A 149 -1.93 -7.91 -18.35
C ARG A 149 -1.14 -6.61 -18.33
N LYS A 150 -0.52 -6.26 -19.46
CA LYS A 150 0.13 -4.95 -19.65
C LYS A 150 -0.87 -3.81 -19.50
N ALA A 151 -2.05 -3.91 -20.11
CA ALA A 151 -3.10 -2.91 -19.97
C ALA A 151 -3.60 -2.80 -18.53
N LEU A 152 -3.85 -3.93 -17.86
CA LEU A 152 -4.31 -3.95 -16.46
C LEU A 152 -3.35 -3.21 -15.52
N TYR A 153 -2.06 -3.54 -15.56
CA TYR A 153 -1.06 -2.87 -14.72
C TYR A 153 -0.75 -1.45 -15.19
N GLY A 154 -0.78 -1.17 -16.50
CA GLY A 154 -0.61 0.18 -17.02
C GLY A 154 -1.72 1.14 -16.56
N VAL A 155 -2.97 0.69 -16.58
CA VAL A 155 -4.12 1.45 -16.06
C VAL A 155 -3.98 1.63 -14.55
N ALA A 156 -3.63 0.60 -13.80
CA ALA A 156 -3.39 0.71 -12.36
C ALA A 156 -2.29 1.75 -12.05
N ALA A 157 -1.18 1.74 -12.80
CA ALA A 157 -0.11 2.70 -12.66
C ALA A 157 -0.58 4.14 -12.94
N ALA A 158 -1.33 4.34 -14.02
CA ALA A 158 -1.87 5.64 -14.39
C ALA A 158 -2.86 6.18 -13.34
N LEU A 159 -3.76 5.33 -12.82
CA LEU A 159 -4.70 5.70 -11.77
C LEU A 159 -3.98 6.09 -10.47
N ASN A 160 -2.93 5.36 -10.10
CA ASN A 160 -2.11 5.70 -8.94
C ASN A 160 -1.40 7.05 -9.13
N GLY A 161 -0.79 7.30 -10.30
CA GLY A 161 -0.16 8.59 -10.60
C GLY A 161 -1.17 9.74 -10.62
N LEU A 162 -2.36 9.52 -11.18
CA LEU A 162 -3.45 10.49 -11.17
C LEU A 162 -3.88 10.82 -9.73
N MET A 163 -3.95 9.83 -8.84
CA MET A 163 -4.29 10.07 -7.43
C MET A 163 -3.26 10.92 -6.71
N VAL A 164 -1.97 10.79 -7.03
CA VAL A 164 -0.94 11.73 -6.52
C VAL A 164 -1.29 13.16 -6.92
N VAL A 165 -1.62 13.40 -8.20
CA VAL A 165 -2.00 14.73 -8.69
C VAL A 165 -3.27 15.24 -8.02
N VAL A 166 -4.29 14.38 -7.87
CA VAL A 166 -5.55 14.74 -7.20
C VAL A 166 -5.32 15.13 -5.74
N LEU A 167 -4.47 14.41 -5.02
CA LEU A 167 -4.16 14.73 -3.61
C LEU A 167 -3.41 16.05 -3.46
N VAL A 168 -2.55 16.40 -4.43
CA VAL A 168 -1.89 17.73 -4.46
C VAL A 168 -2.90 18.84 -4.71
N LEU A 169 -3.79 18.65 -5.70
CA LEU A 169 -4.73 19.69 -6.13
C LEU A 169 -5.96 19.82 -5.23
N ALA A 170 -6.36 18.74 -4.55
CA ALA A 170 -7.54 18.67 -3.72
C ALA A 170 -7.27 17.88 -2.43
N PRO A 171 -6.57 18.47 -1.43
CA PRO A 171 -6.21 17.78 -0.18
C PRO A 171 -7.41 17.26 0.61
N SER A 172 -8.59 17.87 0.46
CA SER A 172 -9.84 17.39 1.06
C SER A 172 -10.27 15.98 0.61
N THR A 173 -9.68 15.46 -0.47
CA THR A 173 -9.94 14.09 -0.96
C THR A 173 -9.20 13.00 -0.18
N GLN A 174 -8.31 13.35 0.76
CA GLN A 174 -7.55 12.38 1.56
C GLN A 174 -8.43 11.33 2.26
N ALA A 175 -9.61 11.73 2.75
CA ALA A 175 -10.54 10.79 3.41
C ALA A 175 -11.04 9.67 2.47
N ALA A 176 -11.15 9.94 1.16
CA ALA A 176 -11.54 8.96 0.15
C ALA A 176 -10.35 8.16 -0.41
N ALA A 177 -9.12 8.56 -0.08
CA ALA A 177 -7.91 8.03 -0.68
C ALA A 177 -7.71 6.54 -0.32
N PHE A 178 -8.01 6.12 0.90
CA PHE A 178 -7.83 4.72 1.31
C PHE A 178 -8.78 3.74 0.59
N PRO A 179 -10.11 3.98 0.49
CA PRO A 179 -10.98 3.17 -0.35
C PRO A 179 -10.54 3.13 -1.82
N ILE A 180 -10.11 4.28 -2.37
CA ILE A 180 -9.63 4.36 -3.76
C ILE A 180 -8.36 3.51 -3.92
N ALA A 181 -7.42 3.59 -2.98
CA ALA A 181 -6.19 2.78 -2.99
C ALA A 181 -6.51 1.28 -2.93
N ALA A 182 -7.48 0.85 -2.11
CA ALA A 182 -7.94 -0.54 -2.09
C ALA A 182 -8.41 -1.01 -3.47
N ILE A 183 -9.15 -0.17 -4.19
CA ILE A 183 -9.67 -0.47 -5.53
C ILE A 183 -8.52 -0.51 -6.55
N ILE A 184 -7.68 0.53 -6.61
CA ILE A 184 -6.71 0.67 -7.71
C ILE A 184 -5.38 -0.05 -7.46
N GLN A 185 -5.11 -0.49 -6.23
CA GLN A 185 -3.90 -1.26 -5.90
C GLN A 185 -4.21 -2.73 -5.58
N GLY A 186 -5.34 -3.02 -4.93
CA GLY A 186 -5.72 -4.39 -4.58
C GLY A 186 -6.30 -5.18 -5.76
N LEU A 187 -7.32 -4.62 -6.42
CA LEU A 187 -8.08 -5.33 -7.45
C LEU A 187 -7.28 -5.70 -8.70
N PRO A 188 -6.35 -4.88 -9.23
CA PRO A 188 -5.57 -5.27 -10.39
C PRO A 188 -4.75 -6.54 -10.16
N VAL A 189 -4.26 -6.77 -8.94
CA VAL A 189 -3.52 -7.99 -8.60
C VAL A 189 -4.44 -9.21 -8.60
N LEU A 190 -5.68 -9.06 -8.09
CA LEU A 190 -6.69 -10.12 -8.10
C LEU A 190 -7.21 -10.41 -9.52
N ALA A 191 -7.44 -9.36 -10.32
CA ALA A 191 -7.90 -9.46 -11.70
C ALA A 191 -6.86 -10.09 -12.65
N ASP A 192 -5.57 -10.11 -12.26
CA ASP A 192 -4.52 -10.79 -13.03
C ASP A 192 -4.65 -12.33 -12.97
N LEU A 193 -5.27 -12.89 -11.92
CA LEU A 193 -5.44 -14.35 -11.75
C LEU A 193 -6.11 -15.03 -12.96
N PRO A 194 -7.33 -14.63 -13.38
CA PRO A 194 -7.99 -15.26 -14.54
C PRO A 194 -7.24 -15.01 -15.87
N LEU A 195 -6.47 -13.92 -15.97
CA LEU A 195 -5.66 -13.65 -17.17
C LEU A 195 -4.50 -14.63 -17.30
N ARG A 196 -3.86 -14.99 -16.18
CA ARG A 196 -2.81 -16.02 -16.16
C ARG A 196 -3.36 -17.39 -16.49
N ASP A 197 -4.52 -17.75 -15.95
CA ASP A 197 -5.14 -19.05 -16.25
C ASP A 197 -5.48 -19.22 -17.73
N ARG A 198 -5.89 -18.14 -18.40
CA ARG A 198 -6.11 -18.14 -19.86
C ARG A 198 -4.80 -18.29 -20.62
N ALA A 199 -3.75 -17.57 -20.21
CA ALA A 199 -2.43 -17.66 -20.84
C ALA A 199 -1.83 -19.06 -20.70
N HIS A 200 -1.93 -19.70 -19.52
CA HIS A 200 -1.46 -21.06 -19.30
C HIS A 200 -2.22 -22.08 -20.15
N ARG A 201 -3.55 -21.96 -20.26
CA ARG A 201 -4.35 -22.84 -21.12
C ARG A 201 -4.04 -22.69 -22.62
N ALA A 202 -3.68 -21.50 -23.07
CA ALA A 202 -3.32 -21.27 -24.48
C ALA A 202 -1.97 -21.89 -24.87
N VAL A 203 -1.09 -22.16 -23.90
CA VAL A 203 0.25 -22.73 -24.13
C VAL A 203 0.30 -24.22 -23.85
N ALA A 204 -0.69 -24.79 -23.15
CA ALA A 204 -0.75 -26.22 -22.89
C ALA A 204 -0.88 -26.98 -24.23
N PRO A 205 0.08 -27.85 -24.59
CA PRO A 205 -0.01 -28.61 -25.83
C PRO A 205 -1.25 -29.49 -25.77
N SER A 206 -2.07 -29.43 -26.81
CA SER A 206 -3.08 -30.43 -27.09
C SER A 206 -2.37 -31.75 -27.35
N TYR A 207 -2.05 -32.50 -26.30
CA TYR A 207 -1.65 -33.88 -26.45
C TYR A 207 -2.79 -34.61 -27.15
N PRO A 208 -2.55 -35.27 -28.30
CA PRO A 208 -3.58 -36.10 -28.90
C PRO A 208 -3.94 -37.17 -27.87
N VAL A 209 -5.21 -37.20 -27.50
CA VAL A 209 -5.79 -38.30 -26.71
C VAL A 209 -5.56 -39.57 -27.53
N PRO A 210 -4.84 -40.58 -27.02
CA PRO A 210 -4.73 -41.86 -27.71
C PRO A 210 -6.14 -42.41 -27.87
N LEU A 211 -6.55 -42.66 -29.12
CA LEU A 211 -7.82 -43.34 -29.36
C LEU A 211 -7.72 -44.76 -28.77
N PRO A 212 -8.76 -45.24 -28.05
CA PRO A 212 -8.77 -46.62 -27.59
C PRO A 212 -8.70 -47.55 -28.81
N SER A 213 -7.73 -48.47 -28.76
CA SER A 213 -7.54 -49.56 -29.72
C SER A 213 -8.65 -50.60 -29.63
#